data_AF-A0A260PSC2-F1
#
_entry.id   AF-A0A260PSC2-F1
#
_cell.length_a   1.000
_cell.length_b   1.000
_cell.length_c   1.000
_cell.angle_alpha   90.00
_cell.angle_beta   90.00
_cell.angle_gamma   90.00
#
_symmetry.space_group_name_H-M   'P 1'
#
loop_
_entity.id
_entity.type
_entity.pdbx_description
1 polymer ?
#
loop_
_entity_poly.entity_id
_entity_poly.type
_entity_poly.pdbx_seq_one_letter_code
_entity_poly.pdbx_strand_id
1 'polypeptide(L)'
;MNQALTPAGENAVSELSSRYGVSTDAVRTMLDAVNNGRGTMAQFNIPELGGSGQWMRGGMTMVGNMFDHGLKSRVDGLCRDLSAVLSQHQVYPPRETGSSSFGGNSFGGGSWWPSDLGAPSSSGGQNGSQYAVFPGSRRLAVLVGGELAVYDTLDHSIGGVQQQQGGGPGSLEFTSQYGTFTAGSLPRVDQQSSGTNSQNQPAPQSAPQAYVQPSSPQQSSPQPSSNQGSQGTPSGVDISDITAAIEALAGLHAKGFLTDDEFYAKKSELLGRL
;
A
#
# COMPACT_ATOMS: atom_id res chain seq x y z
N MET A 1 4.09 -2.17 23.71
CA MET A 1 5.52 -2.22 24.09
C MET A 1 6.16 -0.99 23.51
N ASN A 2 6.41 0.01 24.35
CA ASN A 2 6.82 1.34 23.89
C ASN A 2 8.30 1.25 23.47
N GLN A 3 8.64 1.77 22.30
CA GLN A 3 10.00 1.66 21.78
C GLN A 3 10.96 2.59 22.55
N ALA A 4 12.21 2.17 22.76
CA ALA A 4 13.19 3.00 23.44
C ALA A 4 13.44 4.28 22.64
N LEU A 5 13.29 5.43 23.31
CA LEU A 5 13.46 6.76 22.73
C LEU A 5 14.90 7.25 22.89
N THR A 6 15.36 8.13 22.00
CA THR A 6 16.63 8.84 22.20
C THR A 6 16.50 9.87 23.32
N PRO A 7 17.62 10.37 23.90
CA PRO A 7 17.57 11.49 24.84
C PRO A 7 16.89 12.74 24.27
N ALA A 8 16.94 12.96 22.95
CA ALA A 8 16.20 14.03 22.30
C ALA A 8 14.68 13.74 22.24
N GLY A 9 14.29 12.50 21.94
CA GLY A 9 12.90 12.04 21.99
C GLY A 9 12.30 12.15 23.39
N GLU A 10 13.02 11.68 24.42
CA GLU A 10 12.59 11.77 25.83
C GLU A 10 12.36 13.23 26.29
N ASN A 11 13.27 14.15 25.93
CA ASN A 11 13.09 15.57 26.24
C ASN A 11 11.86 16.17 25.53
N ALA A 12 11.68 15.88 24.24
CA ALA A 12 10.53 16.37 23.49
C ALA A 12 9.19 15.81 24.03
N VAL A 13 9.16 14.53 24.42
CA VAL A 13 8.00 13.92 25.08
C VAL A 13 7.69 14.61 26.42
N SER A 14 8.71 14.95 27.21
CA SER A 14 8.56 15.67 28.49
C SER A 14 8.06 17.12 28.31
N GLU A 15 8.56 17.82 27.29
CA GLU A 15 8.07 19.17 26.95
C GLU A 15 6.61 19.13 26.50
N LEU A 16 6.25 18.19 25.63
CA LEU A 16 4.90 18.04 25.11
C LEU A 16 3.90 17.57 26.18
N SER A 17 4.30 16.70 27.12
CA SER A 17 3.44 16.30 28.25
C SER A 17 3.09 17.50 29.13
N SER A 18 4.10 18.35 29.42
CA SER A 18 3.92 19.60 30.16
C SER A 18 3.08 20.64 29.40
N ARG A 19 3.31 20.81 28.09
CA ARG A 19 2.57 21.77 27.23
C ARG A 19 1.09 21.40 27.08
N TYR A 20 0.80 20.13 26.84
CA TYR A 20 -0.56 19.66 26.54
C TYR A 20 -1.35 19.19 27.78
N GLY A 21 -0.70 19.07 28.95
CA GLY A 21 -1.33 18.69 30.21
C GLY A 21 -1.79 17.24 30.25
N VAL A 22 -0.98 16.35 29.71
CA VAL A 22 -1.28 14.91 29.52
C VAL A 22 -0.11 14.06 30.00
N SER A 23 -0.33 12.81 30.41
CA SER A 23 0.76 11.99 30.93
C SER A 23 1.86 11.73 29.90
N THR A 24 3.09 11.55 30.40
CA THR A 24 4.25 11.19 29.56
C THR A 24 4.02 9.87 28.81
N ASP A 25 3.26 8.93 29.38
CA ASP A 25 2.93 7.66 28.73
C ASP A 25 1.90 7.82 27.60
N ALA A 26 0.89 8.68 27.79
CA ALA A 26 -0.03 9.09 26.73
C ALA A 26 0.72 9.74 25.56
N VAL A 27 1.69 10.62 25.83
CA VAL A 27 2.52 11.24 24.78
C VAL A 27 3.42 10.22 24.09
N ARG A 28 4.05 9.27 24.80
CA ARG A 28 4.83 8.18 24.16
C ARG A 28 3.95 7.29 23.28
N THR A 29 2.77 6.91 23.76
CA THR A 29 1.80 6.10 22.99
C THR A 29 1.33 6.84 21.74
N MET A 30 1.09 8.15 21.84
CA MET A 30 0.71 8.99 20.70
C MET A 30 1.86 9.18 19.72
N LEU A 31 3.08 9.34 20.21
CA LEU A 31 4.31 9.43 19.40
C LEU A 31 4.53 8.15 18.59
N ASP A 32 4.40 6.98 19.21
CA ASP A 32 4.43 5.68 18.53
C ASP A 32 3.30 5.59 17.48
N ALA A 33 2.09 6.05 17.78
CA ALA A 33 0.98 6.07 16.82
C ALA A 33 1.25 6.97 15.59
N VAL A 34 1.79 8.18 15.81
CA VAL A 34 2.17 9.13 14.75
C VAL A 34 3.34 8.58 13.92
N ASN A 35 4.31 7.93 14.55
CA ASN A 35 5.44 7.29 13.88
C ASN A 35 5.00 6.13 12.97
N ASN A 36 4.11 5.26 13.46
CA ASN A 36 3.51 4.19 12.66
C ASN A 36 2.72 4.74 11.45
N GLY A 37 2.00 5.85 11.61
CA GLY A 37 1.35 6.57 10.51
C GLY A 37 2.25 7.56 9.77
N ARG A 38 3.59 7.38 9.83
CA ARG A 38 4.62 8.13 9.09
C ARG A 38 4.51 9.67 9.20
N GLY A 39 4.07 10.17 10.36
CA GLY A 39 3.91 11.60 10.62
C GLY A 39 2.68 12.26 9.98
N THR A 40 1.87 11.52 9.21
CA THR A 40 0.69 12.06 8.52
C THR A 40 -0.64 11.46 9.00
N MET A 41 -0.59 10.33 9.70
CA MET A 41 -1.73 9.70 10.37
C MET A 41 -1.29 9.26 11.78
N ALA A 42 -2.24 9.11 12.69
CA ALA A 42 -2.07 8.36 13.93
C ALA A 42 -3.38 7.63 14.26
N GLN A 43 -3.27 6.40 14.78
CA GLN A 43 -4.39 5.67 15.39
C GLN A 43 -3.98 5.33 16.81
N PHE A 44 -4.76 5.77 17.79
CA PHE A 44 -4.42 5.66 19.20
C PHE A 44 -5.63 5.20 20.02
N ASN A 45 -5.35 4.63 21.19
CA ASN A 45 -6.37 4.32 22.20
C ASN A 45 -5.81 4.73 23.57
N ILE A 46 -6.08 5.98 23.95
CA ILE A 46 -5.49 6.64 25.12
C ILE A 46 -6.65 7.21 25.96
N PRO A 47 -6.94 6.67 27.15
CA PRO A 47 -8.06 7.12 27.98
C PRO A 47 -8.05 8.63 28.25
N GLU A 48 -6.88 9.20 28.53
CA GLU A 48 -6.66 10.64 28.77
C GLU A 48 -6.98 11.53 27.55
N LEU A 49 -6.94 10.98 26.33
CA LEU A 49 -7.25 11.68 25.08
C LEU A 49 -8.65 11.32 24.52
N GLY A 50 -9.53 10.78 25.37
CA GLY A 50 -10.89 10.39 24.99
C GLY A 50 -11.01 8.96 24.46
N GLY A 51 -10.06 8.08 24.78
CA GLY A 51 -10.06 6.67 24.38
C GLY A 51 -9.54 6.47 22.97
N SER A 52 -10.30 5.74 22.15
CA SER A 52 -9.94 5.48 20.76
C SER A 52 -10.09 6.73 19.89
N GLY A 53 -9.13 6.92 18.99
CA GLY A 53 -9.12 8.06 18.08
C GLY A 53 -8.22 7.85 16.87
N GLN A 54 -8.47 8.65 15.84
CA GLN A 54 -7.66 8.73 14.64
C GLN A 54 -7.37 10.19 14.33
N TRP A 55 -6.11 10.50 14.07
CA TRP A 55 -5.67 11.81 13.60
C TRP A 55 -5.13 11.68 12.17
N MET A 56 -5.37 12.71 11.35
CA MET A 56 -4.79 12.85 10.02
C MET A 56 -4.32 14.29 9.80
N ARG A 57 -3.08 14.46 9.34
CA ARG A 57 -2.45 15.77 9.13
C ARG A 57 -3.18 16.57 8.07
N GLY A 58 -3.87 17.64 8.49
CA GLY A 58 -4.71 18.44 7.60
C GLY A 58 -6.06 17.81 7.24
N GLY A 59 -6.39 16.66 7.83
CA GLY A 59 -7.67 15.98 7.70
C GLY A 59 -8.54 16.10 8.95
N MET A 60 -9.44 15.13 9.13
CA MET A 60 -10.34 15.10 10.28
C MET A 60 -9.67 14.42 11.49
N THR A 61 -9.75 15.06 12.65
CA THR A 61 -9.37 14.44 13.93
C THR A 61 -10.62 13.82 14.57
N MET A 62 -10.59 12.51 14.77
CA MET A 62 -11.61 11.74 15.49
C MET A 62 -11.07 11.34 16.86
N VAL A 63 -11.88 11.60 17.89
CA VAL A 63 -11.65 11.21 19.29
C VAL A 63 -12.96 10.60 19.79
N GLY A 64 -12.91 9.68 20.76
CA GLY A 64 -14.09 8.94 21.21
C GLY A 64 -15.25 9.82 21.68
N ASN A 65 -14.96 10.99 22.28
CA ASN A 65 -15.98 12.01 22.57
C ASN A 65 -16.15 12.98 21.38
N MET A 66 -17.02 12.63 20.43
CA MET A 66 -17.18 13.37 19.17
C MET A 66 -17.57 14.85 19.32
N PHE A 67 -18.23 15.21 20.43
CA PHE A 67 -18.71 16.57 20.73
C PHE A 67 -17.66 17.46 21.41
N ASP A 68 -16.52 16.90 21.84
CA ASP A 68 -15.48 17.67 22.53
C ASP A 68 -14.52 18.33 21.52
N HIS A 69 -14.94 19.50 21.02
CA HIS A 69 -14.16 20.31 20.10
C HIS A 69 -12.81 20.78 20.70
N GLY A 70 -12.74 20.96 22.02
CA GLY A 70 -11.51 21.34 22.73
C GLY A 70 -10.50 20.19 22.73
N LEU A 71 -10.95 18.98 23.05
CA LEU A 71 -10.15 17.76 23.00
C LEU A 71 -9.65 17.46 21.59
N LYS A 72 -10.52 17.59 20.57
CA LYS A 72 -10.13 17.43 19.15
C LYS A 72 -9.01 18.39 18.76
N SER A 73 -9.09 19.66 19.16
CA SER A 73 -8.05 20.66 18.90
C SER A 73 -6.76 20.37 19.66
N ARG A 74 -6.85 19.90 20.91
CA ARG A 74 -5.69 19.49 21.73
C ARG A 74 -4.95 18.31 21.12
N VAL A 75 -5.69 17.27 20.71
CA VAL A 75 -5.15 16.07 20.04
C VAL A 75 -4.50 16.44 18.71
N ASP A 76 -5.16 17.27 17.89
CA ASP A 76 -4.60 17.72 16.62
C ASP A 76 -3.30 18.50 16.78
N GLY A 77 -3.25 19.43 17.74
CA GLY A 77 -2.04 20.18 18.09
C GLY A 77 -0.91 19.25 18.54
N LEU A 78 -1.19 18.33 19.48
CA LEU A 78 -0.21 17.36 19.97
C LEU A 78 0.36 16.51 18.83
N CYS A 79 -0.48 15.98 17.94
CA CYS A 79 -0.02 15.20 16.79
C CYS A 79 0.77 16.04 15.77
N ARG A 80 0.41 17.31 15.55
CA ARG A 80 1.17 18.24 14.70
C ARG A 80 2.56 18.50 15.26
N ASP A 81 2.67 18.78 16.56
CA ASP A 81 3.95 18.99 17.24
C ASP A 81 4.79 17.70 17.24
N LEU A 82 4.20 16.53 17.55
CA LEU A 82 4.88 15.22 17.48
C LEU A 82 5.38 14.90 16.05
N SER A 83 4.58 15.20 15.03
CA SER A 83 4.96 15.06 13.61
C SER A 83 6.13 15.99 13.25
N ALA A 84 6.14 17.22 13.76
CA ALA A 84 7.27 18.15 13.59
C ALA A 84 8.54 17.66 14.30
N VAL A 85 8.42 17.18 15.55
CA VAL A 85 9.51 16.59 16.33
C VAL A 85 10.10 15.37 15.61
N LEU A 86 9.28 14.45 15.11
CA LEU A 86 9.71 13.31 14.28
C LEU A 86 10.39 13.71 12.97
N SER A 87 10.05 14.89 12.42
CA SER A 87 10.64 15.41 11.19
C SER A 87 11.96 16.16 11.41
N GLN A 88 12.16 16.75 12.59
CA GLN A 88 13.31 17.60 12.93
C GLN A 88 14.37 16.88 13.76
N HIS A 89 13.95 15.98 14.64
CA HIS A 89 14.81 15.29 15.60
C HIS A 89 14.76 13.79 15.38
N GLN A 90 15.90 13.13 15.61
CA GLN A 90 15.94 11.69 15.57
C GLN A 90 15.43 11.11 16.90
N VAL A 91 14.11 10.92 16.96
CA VAL A 91 13.36 10.53 18.17
C VAL A 91 13.62 9.09 18.60
N TYR A 92 13.84 8.19 17.64
CA TYR A 92 14.18 6.79 17.89
C TYR A 92 15.65 6.53 17.55
N PRO A 93 16.38 5.72 18.34
CA PRO A 93 17.78 5.43 18.07
C PRO A 93 17.94 4.82 16.66
N PRO A 94 19.00 5.18 15.92
CA PRO A 94 19.26 4.55 14.63
C PRO A 94 19.46 3.06 14.90
N ARG A 95 18.73 2.21 14.17
CA ARG A 95 18.98 0.77 14.20
C ARG A 95 20.42 0.57 13.72
N GLU A 96 21.24 -0.02 14.56
CA GLU A 96 22.70 -0.02 14.38
C GLU A 96 23.12 -0.94 13.23
N THR A 97 23.32 -0.39 12.03
CA THR A 97 24.04 -1.09 10.95
C THR A 97 24.73 -0.11 10.00
N GLY A 98 26.05 0.02 10.14
CA GLY A 98 26.95 0.25 9.00
C GLY A 98 26.98 1.63 8.35
N SER A 99 28.00 2.42 8.72
CA SER A 99 28.57 3.55 7.96
C SER A 99 28.42 3.47 6.42
N SER A 100 27.81 4.49 5.79
CA SER A 100 28.50 5.43 4.89
C SER A 100 27.51 6.41 4.22
N SER A 101 27.84 7.69 4.21
CA SER A 101 27.08 8.74 3.51
C SER A 101 27.50 8.84 2.05
N PHE A 102 26.56 8.93 1.11
CA PHE A 102 26.67 9.78 -0.11
C PHE A 102 25.30 9.93 -0.84
N GLY A 103 24.70 11.12 -0.72
CA GLY A 103 23.85 11.79 -1.73
C GLY A 103 22.57 11.15 -2.30
N GLY A 104 21.40 11.75 -2.00
CA GLY A 104 20.28 11.82 -2.98
C GLY A 104 18.87 11.47 -2.50
N ASN A 105 18.08 12.50 -2.18
CA ASN A 105 16.60 12.55 -2.20
C ASN A 105 15.73 11.51 -1.44
N SER A 106 15.30 11.94 -0.25
CA SER A 106 13.87 12.07 0.10
C SER A 106 13.03 10.80 0.36
N PHE A 107 13.54 9.88 1.19
CA PHE A 107 12.70 9.27 2.23
C PHE A 107 13.48 9.26 3.56
N GLY A 108 12.85 9.69 4.65
CA GLY A 108 13.49 9.69 5.97
C GLY A 108 13.73 8.26 6.45
N GLY A 109 14.96 7.94 6.87
CA GLY A 109 15.30 6.64 7.47
C GLY A 109 15.86 5.58 6.52
N GLY A 110 16.65 5.97 5.52
CA GLY A 110 17.37 5.05 4.65
C GLY A 110 16.49 4.32 3.63
N SER A 111 17.14 3.45 2.85
CA SER A 111 16.45 2.52 1.95
C SER A 111 15.57 1.56 2.76
N TRP A 112 14.32 1.36 2.36
CA TRP A 112 13.45 0.35 2.97
C TRP A 112 13.81 -1.08 2.56
N TRP A 113 14.71 -1.23 1.59
CA TRP A 113 15.37 -2.46 1.17
C TRP A 113 16.76 -2.60 1.83
N PRO A 114 17.35 -3.80 1.92
CA PRO A 114 18.66 -3.99 2.53
C PRO A 114 19.75 -3.19 1.81
N SER A 115 20.63 -2.54 2.57
CA SER A 115 21.71 -1.69 2.04
C SER A 115 22.72 -2.44 1.17
N ASP A 116 22.89 -3.74 1.38
CA ASP A 116 23.66 -4.67 0.55
C ASP A 116 23.22 -4.68 -0.93
N LEU A 117 21.95 -4.40 -1.20
CA LEU A 117 21.43 -4.33 -2.58
C LEU A 117 21.85 -3.07 -3.34
N GLY A 118 22.36 -2.05 -2.63
CA GLY A 118 22.78 -0.78 -3.22
C GLY A 118 21.62 0.07 -3.75
N ALA A 119 21.84 0.71 -4.90
CA ALA A 119 20.87 1.59 -5.56
C ALA A 119 20.00 0.82 -6.57
N PRO A 120 18.67 0.95 -6.53
CA PRO A 120 17.79 0.30 -7.49
C PRO A 120 17.84 1.00 -8.85
N SER A 121 17.64 0.24 -9.93
CA SER A 121 17.42 0.81 -11.27
C SER A 121 15.99 1.33 -11.46
N SER A 122 15.05 0.79 -10.70
CA SER A 122 13.64 1.20 -10.70
C SER A 122 13.01 0.88 -9.34
N SER A 123 12.21 1.81 -8.82
CA SER A 123 11.49 1.63 -7.55
C SER A 123 10.20 2.44 -7.57
N GLY A 124 9.15 1.93 -6.92
CA GLY A 124 7.87 2.62 -6.80
C GLY A 124 6.99 2.01 -5.71
N GLY A 125 5.80 2.57 -5.52
CA GLY A 125 4.82 2.01 -4.61
C GLY A 125 3.45 2.68 -4.69
N GLN A 126 2.40 1.89 -4.53
CA GLN A 126 0.99 2.30 -4.57
C GLN A 126 0.17 1.31 -3.73
N ASN A 127 -1.00 1.72 -3.21
CA ASN A 127 -1.93 0.84 -2.47
C ASN A 127 -1.27 0.00 -1.35
N GLY A 128 -0.34 0.60 -0.57
CA GLY A 128 0.36 -0.08 0.52
C GLY A 128 1.37 -1.16 0.08
N SER A 129 1.71 -1.20 -1.21
CA SER A 129 2.72 -2.07 -1.81
C SER A 129 3.88 -1.23 -2.34
N GLN A 130 5.13 -1.65 -2.15
CA GLN A 130 6.33 -1.00 -2.69
C GLN A 130 7.24 -2.04 -3.33
N TYR A 131 8.00 -1.65 -4.35
CA TYR A 131 8.98 -2.49 -5.04
C TYR A 131 10.28 -1.72 -5.33
N ALA A 132 11.40 -2.44 -5.38
CA ALA A 132 12.70 -1.92 -5.81
C ALA A 132 13.48 -3.01 -6.55
N VAL A 133 13.98 -2.69 -7.74
CA VAL A 133 14.64 -3.61 -8.68
C VAL A 133 16.15 -3.34 -8.70
N PHE A 134 16.96 -4.39 -8.53
CA PHE A 134 18.42 -4.33 -8.47
C PHE A 134 19.01 -5.27 -9.53
N PRO A 135 19.11 -4.84 -10.80
CA PRO A 135 19.59 -5.70 -11.89
C PRO A 135 21.06 -6.08 -11.70
N GLY A 136 21.88 -5.20 -11.10
CA GLY A 136 23.29 -5.47 -10.80
C GLY A 136 23.50 -6.65 -9.84
N SER A 137 22.60 -6.83 -8.87
CA SER A 137 22.66 -7.93 -7.89
C SER A 137 21.69 -9.07 -8.20
N ARG A 138 20.90 -8.98 -9.28
CA ARG A 138 19.76 -9.87 -9.59
C ARG A 138 18.78 -10.00 -8.42
N ARG A 139 18.33 -8.87 -7.86
CA ARG A 139 17.43 -8.85 -6.70
C ARG A 139 16.20 -7.98 -6.96
N LEU A 140 15.08 -8.39 -6.36
CA LEU A 140 13.83 -7.63 -6.29
C LEU A 140 13.42 -7.55 -4.81
N ALA A 141 13.39 -6.36 -4.25
CA ALA A 141 12.78 -6.13 -2.94
C ALA A 141 11.31 -5.75 -3.12
N VAL A 142 10.42 -6.31 -2.32
CA VAL A 142 8.99 -5.98 -2.28
C VAL A 142 8.56 -5.80 -0.83
N LEU A 143 7.84 -4.71 -0.55
CA LEU A 143 7.21 -4.43 0.73
C LEU A 143 5.70 -4.48 0.55
N VAL A 144 4.99 -5.35 1.28
CA VAL A 144 3.52 -5.41 1.27
C VAL A 144 3.02 -5.42 2.70
N GLY A 145 2.13 -4.48 3.07
CA GLY A 145 1.54 -4.44 4.41
C GLY A 145 2.56 -4.25 5.55
N GLY A 146 3.81 -3.85 5.23
CA GLY A 146 4.92 -3.74 6.19
C GLY A 146 5.86 -4.96 6.23
N GLU A 147 5.54 -6.08 5.57
CA GLU A 147 6.49 -7.19 5.41
C GLU A 147 7.40 -6.93 4.21
N LEU A 148 8.72 -6.99 4.43
CA LEU A 148 9.77 -6.93 3.41
C LEU A 148 10.14 -8.34 2.99
N ALA A 149 10.00 -8.65 1.70
CA ALA A 149 10.52 -9.85 1.08
C ALA A 149 11.52 -9.48 -0.01
N VAL A 150 12.66 -10.17 -0.04
CA VAL A 150 13.69 -10.03 -1.09
C VAL A 150 13.73 -11.31 -1.91
N TYR A 151 13.67 -11.15 -3.23
CA TYR A 151 13.61 -12.23 -4.20
C TYR A 151 14.82 -12.21 -5.13
N ASP A 152 15.20 -13.37 -5.63
CA ASP A 152 16.19 -13.53 -6.70
C ASP A 152 15.47 -13.34 -8.05
N THR A 153 15.88 -12.37 -8.86
CA THR A 153 15.28 -12.17 -10.19
C THR A 153 15.74 -13.20 -11.22
N LEU A 154 16.66 -14.10 -10.86
CA LEU A 154 17.28 -15.09 -11.74
C LEU A 154 17.85 -14.41 -12.98
N ASP A 155 17.28 -14.64 -14.15
CA ASP A 155 17.65 -13.97 -15.40
C ASP A 155 16.62 -12.92 -15.87
N HIS A 156 15.53 -12.71 -15.13
CA HIS A 156 14.46 -11.77 -15.49
C HIS A 156 14.96 -10.32 -15.43
N SER A 157 15.10 -9.69 -16.60
CA SER A 157 15.36 -8.26 -16.73
C SER A 157 14.04 -7.50 -16.69
N ILE A 158 13.71 -6.93 -15.53
CA ILE A 158 12.44 -6.23 -15.31
C ILE A 158 12.45 -4.88 -16.04
N GLY A 159 11.72 -4.80 -17.16
CA GLY A 159 11.58 -3.60 -17.98
C GLY A 159 10.34 -2.76 -17.68
N GLY A 160 9.35 -3.34 -16.99
CA GLY A 160 8.11 -2.66 -16.62
C GLY A 160 7.50 -3.25 -15.34
N VAL A 161 6.75 -2.44 -14.61
CA VAL A 161 6.00 -2.86 -13.42
C VAL A 161 4.60 -2.26 -13.48
N GLN A 162 3.58 -3.11 -13.38
CA GLN A 162 2.19 -2.70 -13.30
C GLN A 162 1.61 -3.07 -11.94
N GLN A 163 0.87 -2.15 -11.35
CA GLN A 163 0.06 -2.38 -10.16
C GLN A 163 -1.40 -2.36 -10.60
N GLN A 164 -2.13 -3.45 -10.38
CA GLN A 164 -3.53 -3.51 -10.76
C GLN A 164 -4.36 -2.56 -9.89
N GLN A 165 -5.03 -1.59 -10.52
CA GLN A 165 -5.97 -0.72 -9.83
C GLN A 165 -7.20 -1.54 -9.42
N GLY A 166 -7.48 -1.58 -8.11
CA GLY A 166 -8.54 -2.43 -7.54
C GLY A 166 -8.09 -3.84 -7.13
N GLY A 167 -6.82 -4.21 -7.35
CA GLY A 167 -6.22 -5.38 -6.71
C GLY A 167 -5.99 -5.14 -5.21
N GLY A 168 -6.01 -6.22 -4.42
CA GLY A 168 -5.64 -6.16 -3.01
C GLY A 168 -4.16 -5.80 -2.80
N PRO A 169 -3.74 -5.47 -1.56
CA PRO A 169 -2.32 -5.21 -1.27
C PRO A 169 -1.45 -6.38 -1.72
N GLY A 170 -0.41 -6.09 -2.50
CA GLY A 170 0.50 -7.09 -3.10
C GLY A 170 0.25 -7.42 -4.57
N SER A 171 -0.74 -6.82 -5.24
CA SER A 171 -1.01 -7.02 -6.69
C SER A 171 0.00 -6.32 -7.61
N LEU A 172 1.27 -6.71 -7.49
CA LEU A 172 2.41 -6.26 -8.30
C LEU A 172 2.71 -7.29 -9.40
N GLU A 173 2.56 -6.85 -10.65
CA GLU A 173 2.93 -7.62 -11.84
C GLU A 173 4.16 -6.97 -12.52
N PHE A 174 5.14 -7.79 -12.86
CA PHE A 174 6.43 -7.38 -13.39
C PHE A 174 6.58 -7.91 -14.82
N THR A 175 7.06 -7.07 -15.74
CA THR A 175 7.29 -7.44 -17.14
C THR A 175 8.78 -7.71 -17.37
N SER A 176 9.12 -8.91 -17.86
CA SER A 176 10.46 -9.32 -18.26
C SER A 176 10.54 -9.65 -19.76
N GLN A 177 11.73 -10.00 -20.25
CA GLN A 177 11.91 -10.55 -21.59
C GLN A 177 11.19 -11.90 -21.81
N TYR A 178 10.76 -12.58 -20.73
CA TYR A 178 10.03 -13.85 -20.78
C TYR A 178 8.50 -13.68 -20.62
N GLY A 179 8.01 -12.44 -20.56
CA GLY A 179 6.60 -12.12 -20.31
C GLY A 179 6.37 -11.56 -18.91
N THR A 180 5.10 -11.52 -18.49
CA THR A 180 4.71 -11.01 -17.17
C THR A 180 4.74 -12.09 -16.09
N PHE A 181 5.10 -11.69 -14.87
CA PHE A 181 5.23 -12.57 -13.71
C PHE A 181 4.99 -11.79 -12.41
N THR A 182 4.72 -12.49 -11.31
CA THR A 182 4.51 -11.86 -9.98
C THR A 182 5.69 -12.15 -9.05
N ALA A 183 5.89 -11.33 -8.02
CA ALA A 183 7.00 -11.52 -7.06
C ALA A 183 6.98 -12.92 -6.42
N GLY A 184 5.80 -13.49 -6.14
CA GLY A 184 5.65 -14.83 -5.58
C GLY A 184 6.08 -15.99 -6.49
N SER A 185 6.37 -15.73 -7.76
CA SER A 185 6.96 -16.73 -8.68
C SER A 185 8.49 -16.81 -8.62
N LEU A 186 9.15 -15.85 -7.95
CA LEU A 186 10.60 -15.82 -7.79
C LEU A 186 11.05 -16.53 -6.50
N PRO A 187 12.27 -17.10 -6.45
CA PRO A 187 12.85 -17.62 -5.21
C PRO A 187 13.05 -16.49 -4.17
N ARG A 188 12.62 -16.70 -2.92
CA ARG A 188 12.81 -15.74 -1.82
C ARG A 188 14.19 -15.96 -1.17
N VAL A 189 14.98 -14.90 -1.08
CA VAL A 189 16.40 -14.92 -0.68
C VAL A 189 16.58 -14.84 0.84
N ASP A 190 15.70 -14.14 1.57
CA ASP A 190 15.93 -13.91 3.02
C ASP A 190 15.89 -15.23 3.83
N GLN A 191 15.04 -16.19 3.42
CA GLN A 191 14.96 -17.52 4.02
C GLN A 191 16.23 -18.38 3.85
N GLN A 192 17.10 -18.06 2.89
CA GLN A 192 18.35 -18.80 2.65
C GLN A 192 19.40 -18.58 3.76
N SER A 193 19.21 -17.55 4.61
CA SER A 193 20.16 -17.16 5.66
C SER A 193 20.11 -18.05 6.92
N SER A 194 19.01 -18.79 7.11
CA SER A 194 18.77 -19.64 8.28
C SER A 194 19.16 -21.09 7.98
N GLY A 195 20.47 -21.36 7.99
CA GLY A 195 21.02 -22.68 7.70
C GLY A 195 20.73 -23.73 8.78
N THR A 196 19.59 -24.42 8.69
CA THR A 196 19.38 -25.72 9.36
C THR A 196 18.49 -26.65 8.54
N ASN A 197 19.10 -27.72 8.03
CA ASN A 197 18.52 -29.00 7.58
C ASN A 197 17.16 -28.98 6.85
N SER A 198 17.24 -29.05 5.52
CA SER A 198 16.20 -29.66 4.71
C SER A 198 16.00 -31.14 5.09
N GLN A 199 14.84 -31.51 5.63
CA GLN A 199 14.37 -32.90 5.54
C GLN A 199 12.84 -33.01 5.48
N ASN A 200 12.36 -33.57 4.37
CA ASN A 200 11.05 -34.18 4.13
C ASN A 200 9.77 -33.40 4.52
N GLN A 201 9.05 -32.87 3.51
CA GLN A 201 7.78 -33.47 3.08
C GLN A 201 7.49 -33.10 1.60
N PRO A 202 6.63 -33.86 0.87
CA PRO A 202 6.72 -33.96 -0.58
C PRO A 202 5.94 -32.88 -1.34
N ALA A 203 6.46 -32.49 -2.50
CA ALA A 203 5.66 -31.84 -3.53
C ALA A 203 4.58 -32.81 -4.07
N PRO A 204 3.33 -32.38 -4.25
CA PRO A 204 2.37 -33.14 -5.03
C PRO A 204 2.77 -33.13 -6.51
N GLN A 205 3.34 -34.24 -6.98
CA GLN A 205 3.55 -34.48 -8.40
C GLN A 205 2.19 -34.69 -9.09
N SER A 206 1.78 -33.75 -9.93
CA SER A 206 0.77 -33.96 -10.97
C SER A 206 1.43 -33.74 -12.33
N ALA A 207 1.66 -34.84 -13.05
CA ALA A 207 2.27 -34.87 -14.38
C ALA A 207 1.26 -34.40 -15.47
N PRO A 208 1.71 -34.14 -16.71
CA PRO A 208 0.98 -33.26 -17.63
C PRO A 208 -0.13 -33.97 -18.41
N GLN A 209 -1.15 -33.19 -18.80
CA GLN A 209 -2.01 -33.52 -19.94
C GLN A 209 -1.90 -32.43 -21.01
N ALA A 210 -1.44 -32.80 -22.21
CA ALA A 210 -1.95 -32.19 -23.45
C ALA A 210 -3.47 -32.47 -23.48
N TYR A 211 -4.36 -31.51 -23.75
CA TYR A 211 -4.87 -31.05 -25.08
C TYR A 211 -5.71 -29.77 -24.87
N VAL A 212 -5.93 -28.83 -25.81
CA VAL A 212 -5.50 -28.59 -27.22
C VAL A 212 -5.41 -27.08 -27.46
N GLN A 213 -4.77 -26.64 -28.55
CA GLN A 213 -4.87 -25.26 -29.04
C GLN A 213 -6.18 -25.00 -29.80
N PRO A 214 -6.78 -23.81 -29.66
CA PRO A 214 -7.48 -23.12 -30.74
C PRO A 214 -6.62 -21.96 -31.25
N SER A 215 -6.43 -21.89 -32.57
CA SER A 215 -5.55 -20.91 -33.22
C SER A 215 -6.28 -19.63 -33.65
N SER A 216 -5.51 -18.53 -33.75
CA SER A 216 -5.74 -17.35 -34.62
C SER A 216 -6.62 -16.20 -34.09
N PRO A 217 -6.45 -14.95 -34.60
CA PRO A 217 -5.34 -14.42 -35.41
C PRO A 217 -4.67 -13.14 -34.84
N GLN A 218 -3.44 -12.88 -35.28
CA GLN A 218 -2.83 -11.55 -35.22
C GLN A 218 -3.56 -10.61 -36.19
N GLN A 219 -3.87 -9.37 -35.77
CA GLN A 219 -4.05 -8.29 -36.75
C GLN A 219 -3.66 -6.91 -36.23
N SER A 220 -2.54 -6.45 -36.79
CA SER A 220 -2.00 -5.10 -36.97
C SER A 220 -2.74 -3.89 -36.38
N SER A 221 -1.97 -3.07 -35.64
CA SER A 221 -2.22 -1.65 -35.46
C SER A 221 -2.06 -0.86 -36.78
N PRO A 222 -2.83 0.23 -36.94
CA PRO A 222 -2.25 1.47 -37.45
C PRO A 222 -2.72 2.74 -36.69
N GLN A 223 -1.77 3.62 -36.40
CA GLN A 223 -1.99 5.07 -36.21
C GLN A 223 -1.92 5.78 -37.58
N PRO A 224 -2.23 7.09 -37.67
CA PRO A 224 -3.26 7.87 -36.99
C PRO A 224 -4.17 8.59 -38.01
N SER A 225 -5.25 9.24 -37.57
CA SER A 225 -5.90 10.30 -38.37
C SER A 225 -6.65 11.29 -37.48
N SER A 226 -6.52 12.57 -37.83
CA SER A 226 -7.12 13.72 -37.15
C SER A 226 -8.59 13.92 -37.52
N ASN A 227 -9.43 14.34 -36.56
CA ASN A 227 -10.33 15.46 -36.84
C ASN A 227 -10.79 16.23 -35.59
N GLN A 228 -11.15 17.49 -35.81
CA GLN A 228 -11.61 18.46 -34.81
C GLN A 228 -13.13 18.37 -34.61
N GLY A 229 -13.66 18.79 -33.46
CA GLY A 229 -15.09 19.14 -33.36
C GLY A 229 -15.74 19.10 -31.97
N SER A 230 -15.95 20.28 -31.38
CA SER A 230 -17.18 20.66 -30.65
C SER A 230 -17.60 19.95 -29.36
N GLN A 231 -17.17 20.51 -28.23
CA GLN A 231 -18.04 21.19 -27.24
C GLN A 231 -19.48 20.66 -27.01
N GLY A 232 -19.76 20.13 -25.81
CA GLY A 232 -21.14 19.89 -25.34
C GLY A 232 -21.24 19.30 -23.92
N THR A 233 -21.82 20.05 -22.99
CA THR A 233 -22.37 19.60 -21.69
C THR A 233 -23.83 20.08 -21.62
N PRO A 234 -24.69 19.56 -20.71
CA PRO A 234 -24.79 18.23 -20.12
C PRO A 234 -26.23 17.64 -20.28
N SER A 235 -26.53 16.56 -19.53
CA SER A 235 -27.89 16.12 -19.14
C SER A 235 -28.72 15.29 -20.13
N GLY A 236 -28.58 13.97 -20.01
CA GLY A 236 -29.57 12.95 -20.35
C GLY A 236 -29.22 11.69 -19.55
N VAL A 237 -30.21 10.89 -19.10
CA VAL A 237 -29.91 9.53 -18.61
C VAL A 237 -29.86 8.68 -19.87
N ASP A 238 -28.65 8.38 -20.34
CA ASP A 238 -28.48 7.70 -21.62
C ASP A 238 -28.94 6.24 -21.51
N ILE A 239 -29.68 5.79 -22.52
CA ILE A 239 -30.14 4.40 -22.65
C ILE A 239 -28.95 3.42 -22.57
N SER A 240 -27.77 3.86 -23.03
CA SER A 240 -26.48 3.20 -22.91
C SER A 240 -26.07 2.88 -21.46
N ASP A 241 -26.31 3.79 -20.52
CA ASP A 241 -26.02 3.58 -19.09
C ASP A 241 -26.97 2.53 -18.49
N ILE A 242 -28.23 2.53 -18.92
CA ILE A 242 -29.24 1.57 -18.45
C ILE A 242 -28.92 0.16 -18.99
N THR A 243 -28.52 0.04 -20.26
CA THR A 243 -28.09 -1.26 -20.82
C THR A 243 -26.80 -1.76 -20.16
N ALA A 244 -25.81 -0.88 -19.93
CA ALA A 244 -24.60 -1.24 -19.20
C ALA A 244 -24.88 -1.67 -17.75
N ALA A 245 -25.84 -1.03 -17.08
CA ALA A 245 -26.29 -1.44 -15.74
C ALA A 245 -26.96 -2.83 -15.74
N ILE A 246 -27.73 -3.17 -16.78
CA ILE A 246 -28.35 -4.50 -16.93
C ILE A 246 -27.28 -5.59 -17.15
N GLU A 247 -26.23 -5.32 -17.95
CA GLU A 247 -25.10 -6.24 -18.12
C GLU A 247 -24.30 -6.43 -16.83
N ALA A 248 -24.04 -5.34 -16.09
CA ALA A 248 -23.40 -5.41 -14.78
C ALA A 248 -24.22 -6.26 -13.78
N LEU A 249 -25.55 -6.06 -13.74
CA LEU A 249 -26.46 -6.82 -12.89
C LEU A 249 -26.41 -8.33 -13.22
N ALA A 250 -26.37 -8.68 -14.51
CA ALA A 250 -26.24 -10.07 -14.96
C ALA A 250 -24.87 -10.67 -14.57
N GLY A 251 -23.80 -9.88 -14.65
CA GLY A 251 -22.45 -10.28 -14.22
C GLY A 251 -22.31 -10.50 -12.70
N LEU A 252 -23.10 -9.81 -11.87
CA LEU A 252 -23.14 -10.05 -10.42
C LEU A 252 -24.01 -11.27 -10.08
N HIS A 253 -25.15 -11.46 -10.77
CA HIS A 253 -26.00 -12.64 -10.62
C HIS A 253 -25.25 -13.94 -10.99
N ALA A 254 -24.54 -13.94 -12.13
CA ALA A 254 -23.72 -15.08 -12.57
C ALA A 254 -22.57 -15.44 -11.61
N LYS A 255 -22.19 -14.53 -10.71
CA LYS A 255 -21.19 -14.74 -9.65
C LYS A 255 -21.82 -15.12 -8.29
N GLY A 256 -23.15 -15.24 -8.22
CA GLY A 256 -23.88 -15.61 -6.99
C GLY A 256 -23.97 -14.49 -5.93
N PHE A 257 -23.74 -13.23 -6.29
CA PHE A 257 -23.84 -12.10 -5.35
C PHE A 257 -25.25 -11.53 -5.19
N LEU A 258 -26.18 -11.88 -6.10
CA LEU A 258 -27.61 -11.60 -5.97
C LEU A 258 -28.37 -12.92 -6.10
N THR A 259 -29.53 -13.00 -5.46
CA THR A 259 -30.52 -14.04 -5.74
C THR A 259 -31.28 -13.76 -7.05
N ASP A 260 -31.91 -14.78 -7.63
CA ASP A 260 -32.73 -14.64 -8.84
C ASP A 260 -33.83 -13.56 -8.67
N ASP A 261 -34.49 -13.53 -7.50
CA ASP A 261 -35.58 -12.60 -7.21
C ASP A 261 -35.10 -11.13 -7.23
N GLU A 262 -33.97 -10.84 -6.56
CA GLU A 262 -33.34 -9.52 -6.57
C GLU A 262 -32.87 -9.10 -7.97
N PHE A 263 -32.35 -10.05 -8.76
CA PHE A 263 -31.96 -9.83 -10.15
C PHE A 263 -33.17 -9.47 -11.03
N TYR A 264 -34.28 -10.22 -10.96
CA TYR A 264 -35.49 -9.93 -11.75
C TYR A 264 -36.18 -8.62 -11.30
N ALA A 265 -36.19 -8.33 -9.99
CA ALA A 265 -36.70 -7.08 -9.46
C ALA A 265 -35.91 -5.87 -9.97
N LYS A 266 -34.56 -5.91 -9.92
CA LYS A 266 -33.74 -4.79 -10.41
C LYS A 266 -33.64 -4.69 -11.92
N LYS A 267 -33.71 -5.81 -12.64
CA LYS A 267 -33.80 -5.79 -14.11
C LYS A 267 -35.10 -5.15 -14.60
N SER A 268 -36.24 -5.43 -13.96
CA SER A 268 -37.52 -4.81 -14.33
C SER A 268 -37.58 -3.32 -13.95
N GLU A 269 -37.03 -2.93 -12.81
CA GLU A 269 -36.86 -1.51 -12.42
C GLU A 269 -36.00 -0.72 -13.42
N LEU A 270 -34.89 -1.30 -13.91
CA LEU A 270 -34.03 -0.67 -14.92
C LEU A 270 -34.71 -0.60 -16.30
N LEU A 271 -35.38 -1.68 -16.74
CA LEU A 271 -36.12 -1.69 -18.01
C LEU A 271 -37.30 -0.72 -18.03
N GLY A 272 -37.94 -0.46 -16.89
CA GLY A 272 -38.99 0.56 -16.74
C GLY A 272 -38.49 2.01 -16.69
N ARG A 273 -37.18 2.23 -16.88
CA ARG A 273 -36.55 3.55 -16.98
C ARG A 273 -36.06 3.89 -18.40
N LEU A 274 -36.23 2.98 -19.36
CA LEU A 274 -36.25 3.29 -20.80
C LEU A 274 -37.62 3.84 -21.21
#